data_AF-A0A1C2G7V4-F1
#
_entry.id   AF-A0A1C2G7V4-F1
#
_cell.length_a   1.000
_cell.length_b   1.000
_cell.length_c   1.000
_cell.angle_alpha   90.00
_cell.angle_beta   90.00
_cell.angle_gamma   90.00
#
_symmetry.space_group_name_H-M   'P 1'
#
loop_
_entity.id
_entity.type
_entity.pdbx_description
1 polymer ?
#
loop_
_entity_poly.entity_id
_entity_poly.type
_entity_poly.pdbx_seq_one_letter_code
_entity_poly.pdbx_strand_id
1 'polypeptide(L)'
;MWILFYLFITLNIAGFIIITIPSFTPSFIAIFCLLILQCIFTIFIYKANKQIQQKKLNLQEKKDLLFLIQNLEESQSRLRRFIPQGQAIEELSDHQLVQINWYLNSRPLKCLNWHTPIEIFLLNLRHYIRSSYFLQSA
;
A
#
# COMPACT_ATOMS: atom_id res chain seq x y z
N MET A 1 -18.53 -11.20 3.43
CA MET A 1 -18.70 -12.27 2.42
C MET A 1 -17.95 -13.55 2.79
N TRP A 2 -16.63 -13.53 3.02
CA TRP A 2 -15.85 -14.75 3.36
C TRP A 2 -16.23 -15.44 4.69
N ILE A 3 -16.62 -14.66 5.70
CA ILE A 3 -17.07 -15.19 7.01
C ILE A 3 -18.37 -15.99 6.87
N LEU A 4 -19.31 -15.51 6.06
CA LEU A 4 -20.58 -16.22 5.81
C LEU A 4 -20.36 -17.54 5.08
N PHE A 5 -19.38 -17.59 4.17
CA PHE A 5 -18.99 -18.81 3.46
C PHE A 5 -18.41 -19.87 4.40
N TYR A 6 -17.51 -19.46 5.32
CA TYR A 6 -16.96 -20.37 6.34
C TYR A 6 -18.04 -20.89 7.28
N LEU A 7 -18.96 -20.03 7.72
CA LEU A 7 -20.05 -20.39 8.63
C LEU A 7 -21.01 -21.42 7.98
N PHE A 8 -21.30 -21.25 6.69
CA PHE A 8 -22.10 -22.19 5.91
C PHE A 8 -21.42 -23.56 5.77
N ILE A 9 -20.12 -23.61 5.49
CA ILE A 9 -19.36 -24.88 5.42
C ILE A 9 -19.38 -25.60 6.76
N THR A 10 -19.20 -24.86 7.86
CA THR A 10 -19.15 -25.44 9.21
C THR A 10 -20.50 -26.05 9.62
N LEU A 11 -21.62 -25.41 9.26
CA LEU A 11 -22.98 -25.92 9.50
C LEU A 11 -23.28 -27.19 8.69
N ASN A 12 -22.81 -27.28 7.45
CA ASN A 12 -22.99 -28.48 6.62
C ASN A 12 -22.18 -29.68 7.14
N ILE A 13 -20.95 -29.45 7.62
CA ILE A 13 -20.12 -30.50 8.23
C ILE A 13 -20.73 -30.98 9.55
N ALA A 14 -21.22 -30.07 10.40
CA ALA A 14 -21.87 -30.42 11.66
C ALA A 14 -23.17 -31.21 11.45
N GLY A 15 -24.00 -30.82 10.48
CA GLY A 15 -25.20 -31.57 10.09
C GLY A 15 -24.90 -32.98 9.59
N PHE A 16 -23.79 -33.15 8.84
CA PHE A 16 -23.33 -34.45 8.37
C PHE A 16 -22.94 -35.38 9.53
N ILE A 17 -22.14 -34.91 10.49
CA ILE A 17 -21.73 -35.71 11.67
C ILE A 17 -22.96 -36.23 12.44
N ILE A 18 -24.02 -35.41 12.57
CA ILE A 18 -25.24 -35.79 13.29
C ILE A 18 -26.02 -36.89 12.55
N ILE A 19 -26.08 -36.84 11.21
CA ILE A 19 -26.83 -37.80 10.37
C ILE A 19 -26.08 -39.15 10.23
N THR A 20 -24.76 -39.11 10.33
CA THR A 20 -23.83 -40.22 10.02
C THR A 20 -23.70 -41.28 11.12
N ILE A 21 -24.12 -41.00 12.36
CA ILE A 21 -23.88 -41.85 13.53
C ILE A 21 -24.58 -43.24 13.50
N PRO A 22 -25.70 -43.53 12.79
CA PRO A 22 -26.35 -44.84 12.90
C PRO A 22 -26.20 -45.81 11.72
N SER A 23 -25.71 -45.45 10.52
CA SER A 23 -25.69 -46.40 9.39
C SER A 23 -24.69 -46.10 8.27
N PHE A 24 -23.78 -47.04 8.03
CA PHE A 24 -22.76 -47.01 6.96
C PHE A 24 -23.37 -47.48 5.62
N THR A 25 -23.75 -46.56 4.74
CA THR A 25 -24.35 -46.85 3.43
C THR A 25 -23.47 -46.34 2.28
N PRO A 26 -23.55 -46.89 1.05
CA PRO A 26 -22.73 -46.45 -0.10
C PRO A 26 -22.88 -44.97 -0.47
N SER A 27 -23.96 -44.31 -0.03
CA SER A 27 -24.15 -42.86 -0.10
C SER A 27 -23.07 -42.05 0.62
N PHE A 28 -22.40 -42.62 1.63
CA PHE A 28 -21.26 -41.99 2.31
C PHE A 28 -20.10 -41.68 1.39
N ILE A 29 -19.77 -42.61 0.49
CA ILE A 29 -18.60 -42.49 -0.39
C ILE A 29 -18.81 -41.31 -1.34
N ALA A 30 -20.03 -41.19 -1.89
CA ALA A 30 -20.39 -40.07 -2.77
C ALA A 30 -20.31 -38.72 -2.02
N ILE A 31 -20.79 -38.65 -0.78
CA ILE A 31 -20.77 -37.42 0.01
C ILE A 31 -19.34 -37.05 0.44
N PHE A 32 -18.52 -38.04 0.81
CA PHE A 32 -17.12 -37.82 1.15
C PHE A 32 -16.33 -37.26 -0.06
N CYS A 33 -16.59 -37.78 -1.26
CA CYS A 33 -16.04 -37.23 -2.50
C CYS A 33 -16.47 -35.77 -2.73
N LEU A 34 -17.72 -35.41 -2.46
CA LEU A 34 -18.21 -34.03 -2.58
C LEU A 34 -17.54 -33.09 -1.55
N LEU A 35 -17.34 -33.54 -0.32
CA LEU A 35 -16.63 -32.78 0.71
C LEU A 35 -15.17 -32.52 0.33
N ILE A 36 -14.47 -33.53 -0.21
CA ILE A 36 -13.10 -33.38 -0.70
C ILE A 36 -13.04 -32.36 -1.84
N LEU A 37 -13.96 -32.46 -2.81
CA LEU A 37 -14.03 -31.53 -3.93
C LEU A 37 -14.25 -30.08 -3.45
N GLN A 38 -15.11 -29.89 -2.44
CA GLN A 38 -15.40 -28.59 -1.86
C GLN A 38 -14.22 -28.01 -1.06
N CYS A 39 -13.47 -28.86 -0.35
CA CYS A 39 -12.23 -28.47 0.33
C CYS A 39 -11.16 -28.02 -0.68
N ILE A 40 -10.96 -28.76 -1.77
CA ILE A 40 -10.00 -28.42 -2.82
C ILE A 40 -10.36 -27.08 -3.47
N PHE A 41 -11.64 -26.88 -3.81
CA PHE A 41 -12.12 -25.64 -4.40
C PHE A 41 -11.90 -24.43 -3.46
N THR A 42 -12.16 -24.59 -2.16
CA THR A 42 -11.95 -23.52 -1.18
C THR A 42 -10.47 -23.12 -1.07
N ILE A 43 -9.56 -24.10 -1.06
CA ILE A 43 -8.11 -23.84 -1.04
C ILE A 43 -7.67 -23.12 -2.31
N PHE A 44 -8.19 -23.51 -3.47
CA PHE A 44 -7.90 -22.85 -4.74
C PHE A 44 -8.34 -21.38 -4.72
N ILE A 45 -9.57 -21.12 -4.27
CA ILE A 45 -10.14 -19.78 -4.18
C ILE A 45 -9.39 -18.91 -3.16
N TYR A 46 -8.97 -19.47 -2.03
CA TYR A 46 -8.11 -18.78 -1.06
C TYR A 46 -6.75 -18.39 -1.66
N LYS A 47 -6.08 -19.32 -2.36
CA LYS A 47 -4.82 -19.04 -3.06
C LYS A 47 -4.98 -17.97 -4.14
N ALA A 48 -6.03 -18.06 -4.96
CA ALA A 48 -6.32 -17.07 -6.00
C ALA A 48 -6.56 -15.68 -5.41
N ASN A 49 -7.37 -15.56 -4.36
CA ASN A 49 -7.61 -14.30 -3.68
C ASN A 49 -6.33 -13.71 -3.08
N LYS A 50 -5.51 -14.53 -2.40
CA LYS A 50 -4.21 -14.10 -1.86
C LYS A 50 -3.27 -13.58 -2.95
N GLN A 51 -3.18 -14.28 -4.08
CA GLN A 51 -2.38 -13.83 -5.23
C GLN A 51 -2.87 -12.49 -5.78
N ILE A 52 -4.19 -12.27 -5.86
CA ILE A 52 -4.76 -11.00 -6.33
C ILE A 52 -4.39 -9.86 -5.36
N GLN A 53 -4.46 -10.08 -4.05
CA GLN A 53 -4.08 -9.07 -3.06
C GLN A 53 -2.59 -8.71 -3.15
N GLN A 54 -1.71 -9.70 -3.29
CA GLN A 54 -0.27 -9.45 -3.47
C GLN A 54 0.05 -8.71 -4.77
N LYS A 55 -0.63 -9.06 -5.88
CA LYS A 55 -0.48 -8.33 -7.14
C LYS A 55 -0.90 -6.87 -7.02
N LYS A 56 -1.96 -6.57 -6.26
CA LYS A 56 -2.42 -5.19 -6.01
C LYS A 56 -1.38 -4.39 -5.22
N LEU A 57 -0.80 -4.96 -4.17
CA LEU A 57 0.24 -4.29 -3.37
C LEU A 57 1.49 -3.98 -4.21
N ASN A 58 2.02 -4.97 -4.92
CA ASN A 58 3.21 -4.79 -5.76
C ASN A 58 2.99 -3.77 -6.89
N LEU A 59 1.78 -3.74 -7.47
CA LEU A 59 1.44 -2.75 -8.49
C LEU A 59 1.35 -1.34 -7.92
N GLN A 60 0.84 -1.21 -6.68
CA GLN A 60 0.78 0.06 -5.98
C GLN A 60 2.19 0.59 -5.69
N GLU A 61 3.06 -0.23 -5.11
CA GLU A 61 4.47 0.15 -4.85
C GLU A 61 5.19 0.56 -6.13
N LYS A 62 5.00 -0.18 -7.23
CA LYS A 62 5.59 0.17 -8.53
C LYS A 62 5.08 1.50 -9.07
N LYS A 63 3.78 1.80 -8.92
CA LYS A 63 3.19 3.07 -9.34
C LYS A 63 3.74 4.23 -8.50
N ASP A 64 3.84 4.04 -7.19
CA ASP A 64 4.34 5.05 -6.26
C ASP A 64 5.82 5.38 -6.56
N LEU A 65 6.65 4.36 -6.82
CA LEU A 65 8.03 4.55 -7.26
C LEU A 65 8.12 5.28 -8.60
N LEU A 66 7.30 4.90 -9.59
CA LEU A 66 7.31 5.54 -10.91
C LEU A 66 6.91 7.01 -10.82
N PHE A 67 5.94 7.32 -9.98
CA PHE A 67 5.50 8.68 -9.71
C PHE A 67 6.58 9.52 -9.00
N LEU A 68 7.32 8.93 -8.05
CA LEU A 68 8.48 9.58 -7.42
C LEU A 68 9.58 9.89 -8.44
N ILE A 69 9.95 8.92 -9.28
CA ILE A 69 10.96 9.10 -10.33
C ILE A 69 10.54 10.21 -11.30
N GLN A 70 9.30 10.19 -11.77
CA GLN A 70 8.78 11.21 -12.68
C GLN A 70 8.85 12.62 -12.06
N ASN A 71 8.52 12.77 -10.77
CA ASN A 71 8.62 14.07 -10.09
C ASN A 71 10.06 14.57 -9.99
N LEU A 72 11.02 13.67 -9.74
CA LEU A 72 12.44 14.02 -9.69
C LEU A 72 12.96 14.46 -11.06
N GLU A 73 12.64 13.71 -12.13
CA GLU A 73 13.03 14.05 -13.50
C GLU A 73 12.48 15.40 -13.95
N GLU A 74 11.19 15.67 -13.68
CA GLU A 74 10.57 16.97 -13.97
C GLU A 74 11.23 18.13 -13.19
N SER A 75 11.71 17.86 -11.98
CA SER A 75 12.40 18.85 -11.15
C SER A 75 13.81 19.12 -11.68
N GLN A 76 14.57 18.09 -12.03
CA GLN A 76 15.91 18.18 -12.62
C GLN A 76 15.89 18.86 -13.99
N SER A 77 14.96 18.48 -14.88
CA SER A 77 14.79 19.11 -16.19
C SER A 77 14.48 20.60 -16.09
N ARG A 78 13.68 21.01 -15.10
CA ARG A 78 13.40 22.43 -14.82
C ARG A 78 14.59 23.15 -14.21
N LEU A 79 15.31 22.56 -13.26
CA LEU A 79 16.53 23.13 -12.70
C LEU A 79 17.60 23.36 -13.79
N ARG A 80 17.73 22.44 -14.74
CA ARG A 80 18.61 22.58 -15.92
C ARG A 80 18.19 23.68 -16.89
N ARG A 81 16.97 24.22 -16.80
CA ARG A 81 16.57 25.45 -17.53
C ARG A 81 17.03 26.72 -16.81
N PHE A 82 17.20 26.66 -15.49
CA PHE A 82 17.70 27.79 -14.70
C PHE A 82 19.23 27.84 -14.67
N ILE A 83 19.90 26.68 -14.78
CA ILE A 83 21.37 26.58 -14.85
C ILE A 83 21.75 26.26 -16.31
N PRO A 84 22.22 27.23 -17.11
CA PRO A 84 22.69 26.95 -18.47
C PRO A 84 23.86 25.95 -18.41
N GLN A 85 23.90 25.01 -19.35
CA GLN A 85 24.96 23.99 -19.45
C GLN A 85 26.34 24.68 -19.48
N GLY A 86 27.10 24.58 -18.39
CA GLY A 86 28.45 25.12 -18.29
C GLY A 86 28.77 25.88 -17.01
N GLN A 87 27.78 26.33 -16.23
CA GLN A 87 28.04 26.95 -14.93
C GLN A 87 28.12 25.89 -13.83
N ALA A 88 29.25 25.85 -13.11
CA ALA A 88 29.36 25.07 -11.89
C ALA A 88 28.35 25.59 -10.85
N ILE A 89 27.81 24.70 -10.00
CA ILE A 89 26.90 25.10 -8.91
C ILE A 89 27.57 26.15 -7.99
N GLU A 90 28.90 26.18 -7.97
CA GLU A 90 29.75 27.11 -7.23
C GLU A 90 29.81 28.53 -7.81
N GLU A 91 29.39 28.76 -9.07
CA GLU A 91 29.33 30.10 -9.69
C GLU A 91 27.93 30.76 -9.58
N LEU A 92 26.95 30.08 -8.99
CA LEU A 92 25.61 30.65 -8.78
C LEU A 92 25.67 31.75 -7.71
N SER A 93 25.18 32.94 -8.06
CA SER A 93 25.01 34.04 -7.11
C SER A 93 24.09 33.63 -5.96
N ASP A 94 24.37 34.08 -4.74
CA ASP A 94 23.52 33.88 -3.56
C ASP A 94 22.04 34.22 -3.83
N HIS A 95 21.77 35.23 -4.64
CA HIS A 95 20.41 35.61 -5.02
C HIS A 95 19.72 34.51 -5.86
N GLN A 96 20.44 33.88 -6.78
CA GLN A 96 19.93 32.76 -7.58
C GLN A 96 19.72 31.51 -6.71
N LEU A 97 20.62 31.26 -5.76
CA LEU A 97 20.47 30.17 -4.79
C LEU A 97 19.23 30.37 -3.91
N VAL A 98 19.00 31.59 -3.40
CA VAL A 98 17.79 31.92 -2.63
C VAL A 98 16.54 31.75 -3.47
N GLN A 99 16.55 32.17 -4.73
CA GLN A 99 15.41 31.99 -5.64
C GLN A 99 15.13 30.51 -5.92
N ILE A 100 16.16 29.70 -6.19
CA ILE A 100 16.02 28.25 -6.38
C ILE A 100 15.50 27.59 -5.11
N ASN A 101 16.07 27.93 -3.95
CA ASN A 101 15.66 27.39 -2.66
C ASN A 101 14.20 27.74 -2.34
N TRP A 102 13.79 28.98 -2.57
CA TRP A 102 12.42 29.41 -2.36
C TRP A 102 11.46 28.73 -3.33
N TYR A 103 11.85 28.63 -4.61
CA TYR A 103 11.08 27.94 -5.63
C TYR A 103 10.88 26.46 -5.32
N LEU A 104 11.91 25.73 -4.89
CA LEU A 104 11.80 24.32 -4.54
C LEU A 104 10.91 24.09 -3.31
N ASN A 105 11.06 24.91 -2.26
CA ASN A 105 10.31 24.75 -1.01
C ASN A 105 8.85 25.21 -1.07
N SER A 106 8.52 26.12 -1.98
CA SER A 106 7.16 26.67 -2.14
C SER A 106 6.31 25.92 -3.16
N ARG A 107 6.86 24.86 -3.78
CA ARG A 107 6.19 24.13 -4.86
C ARG A 107 5.48 22.88 -4.33
N PRO A 108 4.19 22.69 -4.67
CA PRO A 108 3.47 21.49 -4.28
C PRO A 108 4.03 20.29 -5.04
N LEU A 109 4.51 19.30 -4.29
CA LEU A 109 5.03 18.07 -4.86
C LEU A 109 3.93 17.02 -4.87
N LYS A 110 3.75 16.43 -6.03
CA LYS A 110 2.89 15.28 -6.27
C LYS A 110 3.13 14.16 -5.25
N CYS A 111 4.40 13.85 -4.94
CA CYS A 111 4.78 12.86 -3.92
C CYS A 111 4.44 13.24 -2.47
N LEU A 112 4.23 14.52 -2.19
CA LEU A 112 3.74 15.03 -0.91
C LEU A 112 2.22 15.22 -0.93
N ASN A 113 1.50 14.50 -1.79
CA ASN A 113 0.06 14.68 -1.99
C ASN A 113 -0.33 16.12 -2.34
N TRP A 114 0.47 16.76 -3.20
CA TRP A 114 0.31 18.17 -3.60
C TRP A 114 0.53 19.19 -2.48
N HIS A 115 1.15 18.79 -1.36
CA HIS A 115 1.66 19.72 -0.37
C HIS A 115 3.05 20.24 -0.72
N THR A 116 3.36 21.43 -0.23
CA THR A 116 4.70 22.01 -0.36
C THR A 116 5.67 21.38 0.66
N PRO A 117 6.96 21.24 0.34
CA PRO A 117 7.96 20.81 1.32
C PRO A 117 7.94 21.62 2.61
N ILE A 118 7.68 22.94 2.53
CA ILE A 118 7.63 23.81 3.70
C ILE A 118 6.42 23.50 4.60
N GLU A 119 5.26 23.19 4.03
CA GLU A 119 4.07 22.75 4.78
C GLU A 119 4.34 21.46 5.54
N ILE A 120 4.89 20.45 4.86
CA ILE A 120 5.21 19.15 5.45
C ILE A 120 6.27 19.30 6.55
N PHE A 121 7.28 20.13 6.33
CA PHE A 121 8.30 20.44 7.33
C PHE A 121 7.69 21.08 8.59
N LEU A 122 6.82 22.09 8.43
CA LEU A 122 6.13 22.75 9.55
C LEU A 122 5.18 21.80 10.30
N LEU A 123 4.50 20.89 9.58
CA LEU A 123 3.65 19.86 10.17
C LEU A 123 4.47 18.87 11.00
N ASN A 124 5.61 18.41 10.47
CA ASN A 124 6.51 17.49 11.18
C ASN A 124 7.14 18.16 12.40
N LEU A 125 7.55 19.43 12.30
CA LEU A 125 8.03 20.20 13.44
C LEU A 125 6.98 20.33 14.54
N ARG A 126 5.73 20.66 14.17
CA ARG A 126 4.62 20.74 15.12
C ARG A 126 4.39 19.40 15.81
N HIS A 127 4.44 18.30 15.06
CA HIS A 127 4.29 16.96 15.61
C HIS A 127 5.42 16.60 16.58
N TYR A 128 6.67 16.86 16.20
CA TYR A 128 7.84 16.62 17.03
C TYR A 128 7.77 17.39 18.35
N ILE A 129 7.50 18.70 18.29
CA ILE A 129 7.36 19.57 19.45
C ILE A 129 6.22 19.09 20.37
N ARG A 130 5.08 18.71 19.79
CA ARG A 130 3.95 18.18 20.58
C ARG A 130 4.31 16.86 21.26
N SER A 131 5.00 15.96 20.56
CA SER A 131 5.44 14.67 21.09
C SER A 131 6.44 14.83 22.24
N SER A 132 7.40 15.76 22.11
CA SER A 132 8.39 16.04 23.15
C SER A 132 7.74 16.58 24.43
N TYR A 133 6.71 17.43 24.33
CA TYR A 133 6.00 17.93 25.52
C TYR A 133 5.20 16.83 26.23
N PHE A 134 4.59 15.90 25.48
CA PHE A 134 3.85 14.78 26.07
C PHE A 134 4.74 13.81 26.85
N LEU A 135 5.99 13.58 26.40
CA LEU A 135 6.96 12.72 27.07
C LEU A 135 7.55 13.33 28.35
N GLN A 136 7.45 14.64 28.53
CA GLN A 136 7.98 15.34 29.71
C GLN A 136 6.92 15.54 30.82
N SER A 137 5.67 15.21 30.51
CA SER A 137 4.51 15.29 31.42
C SER A 137 3.98 13.92 31.89
N ALA A 138 4.67 12.83 31.57
CA ALA A 138 4.40 11.46 32.03
C ALA A 138 5.51 11.00 32.96
#